data_AF-A0A1Q5QZJ2-F1
#
_entry.id   AF-A0A1Q5QZJ2-F1
#
_cell.length_a   1.000
_cell.length_b   1.000
_cell.length_c   1.000
_cell.angle_alpha   90.00
_cell.angle_beta   90.00
_cell.angle_gamma   90.00
#
_symmetry.space_group_name_H-M   'P 1'
#
loop_
_entity.id
_entity.type
_entity.pdbx_description
1 polymer ?
#
loop_
_entity_poly.entity_id
_entity_poly.type
_entity_poly.pdbx_seq_one_letter_code
_entity_poly.pdbx_strand_id
1 'polypeptide(L)'
;MGDRAIANLSEALDAKEQWATTLVLKYCLPSSRTQELHGSEPADVRTAFENGDISADEMKTISSGLEKLRAVETLEEFRERLSEIETTLTQQQSR
;
A
#
# COMPACT_ATOMS: atom_id res chain seq x y z
N MET A 1 30.71 6.22 17.81
CA MET A 1 29.26 6.31 17.52
C MET A 1 28.55 4.95 17.56
N GLY A 2 29.24 3.82 17.29
CA GLY A 2 28.64 2.47 17.33
C GLY A 2 28.15 2.03 18.71
N ASP A 3 29.01 2.09 19.75
CA ASP A 3 28.67 1.56 21.08
C ASP A 3 27.46 2.24 21.72
N ARG A 4 27.30 3.56 21.51
CA ARG A 4 26.19 4.33 22.04
C ARG A 4 24.87 4.05 21.30
N ALA A 5 24.93 3.76 19.99
CA ALA A 5 23.75 3.36 19.23
C ALA A 5 23.26 1.96 19.63
N ILE A 6 24.20 1.03 19.91
CA ILE A 6 23.88 -0.32 20.37
C ILE A 6 23.28 -0.29 21.78
N ALA A 7 23.84 0.52 22.69
CA ALA A 7 23.29 0.68 24.04
C ALA A 7 21.86 1.22 24.02
N ASN A 8 21.59 2.24 23.22
CA ASN A 8 20.24 2.81 23.07
C ASN A 8 19.26 1.82 22.44
N LEU A 9 19.71 1.01 21.48
CA LEU A 9 18.87 -0.03 20.88
C LEU A 9 18.55 -1.15 21.88
N SER A 10 19.52 -1.56 22.69
CA SER A 10 19.33 -2.55 23.76
C SER A 10 18.30 -2.05 24.78
N GLU A 11 18.42 -0.79 25.21
CA GLU A 11 17.47 -0.18 26.15
C GLU A 11 16.05 -0.11 25.58
N ALA A 12 15.91 0.23 24.29
CA ALA A 12 14.62 0.24 23.61
C ALA A 12 13.99 -1.17 23.46
N LEU A 13 14.82 -2.20 23.26
CA LEU A 13 14.36 -3.60 23.24
C LEU A 13 13.91 -4.06 24.62
N ASP A 14 14.65 -3.71 25.67
CA ASP A 14 14.29 -4.02 27.06
C ASP A 14 12.99 -3.30 27.48
N ALA A 15 12.78 -2.08 26.96
CA ALA A 15 11.53 -1.31 27.11
C ALA A 15 10.35 -1.87 26.27
N LYS A 16 10.56 -2.93 25.48
CA LYS A 16 9.56 -3.55 24.58
C LYS A 16 9.00 -2.61 23.53
N GLU A 17 9.80 -1.65 23.09
CA GLU A 17 9.43 -0.74 22.02
C GLU A 17 9.28 -1.49 20.70
N GLN A 18 8.14 -1.31 20.02
CA GLN A 18 7.82 -2.04 18.79
C GLN A 18 8.78 -1.68 17.66
N TRP A 19 9.19 -0.41 17.55
CA TRP A 19 10.11 0.05 16.51
C TRP A 19 11.50 -0.61 16.62
N ALA A 20 11.99 -0.85 17.85
CA ALA A 20 13.29 -1.47 18.09
C ALA A 20 13.28 -2.96 17.69
N THR A 21 12.19 -3.64 18.00
CA THR A 21 11.96 -5.04 17.58
C THR A 21 11.90 -5.15 16.06
N THR A 22 11.14 -4.28 15.39
CA THR A 22 11.04 -4.24 13.94
C THR A 22 12.39 -3.95 13.27
N LEU A 23 13.18 -3.04 13.84
CA LEU A 23 14.51 -2.73 13.33
C LEU A 23 15.44 -3.95 13.39
N VAL A 24 15.48 -4.66 14.52
CA VAL A 24 16.27 -5.90 14.65
C VAL A 24 15.80 -6.97 13.67
N LEU A 25 14.48 -7.17 13.55
CA LEU A 25 13.92 -8.13 12.60
C LEU A 25 14.28 -7.78 11.15
N LYS A 26 14.32 -6.49 10.79
CA LYS A 26 14.71 -6.01 9.46
C LYS A 26 16.17 -6.33 9.10
N TYR A 27 17.07 -6.34 10.08
CA TYR A 27 18.48 -6.68 9.87
C TYR A 27 18.79 -8.17 10.04
N CYS A 28 18.00 -8.90 10.84
CA CYS A 28 18.22 -10.32 11.09
C CYS A 28 17.46 -11.25 10.13
N LEU A 29 16.35 -10.78 9.53
CA LEU A 29 15.58 -11.59 8.58
C LEU A 29 16.01 -11.30 7.14
N PRO A 30 16.00 -12.33 6.27
CA PRO A 30 16.25 -12.14 4.85
C PRO A 30 15.19 -11.20 4.25
N SER A 31 15.65 -10.25 3.44
CA SER A 31 14.85 -9.21 2.77
C SER A 31 13.76 -9.74 1.83
N SER A 32 13.73 -11.05 1.59
CA SER A 32 12.73 -11.76 0.77
C SER A 32 11.45 -12.13 1.54
N ARG A 33 11.31 -11.70 2.81
CA ARG A 33 10.10 -11.99 3.59
C ARG A 33 9.03 -10.95 3.28
N THR A 34 7.87 -11.41 2.83
CA THR A 34 6.66 -10.60 2.65
C THR A 34 6.36 -9.86 3.96
N GLN A 35 6.56 -8.54 3.98
CA GLN A 35 6.07 -7.70 5.07
C GLN A 35 4.59 -7.46 4.87
N GLU A 36 3.80 -7.64 5.93
CA GLU A 36 2.39 -7.29 5.91
C GLU A 36 2.27 -5.76 5.80
N LEU A 37 1.73 -5.29 4.68
CA LEU A 37 1.33 -3.90 4.54
C LEU A 37 0.09 -3.69 5.42
N HIS A 38 0.21 -2.81 6.42
CA HIS A 38 -0.92 -2.38 7.22
C HIS A 38 -1.75 -1.38 6.40
N GLY A 39 -2.71 -1.92 5.65
CA GLY A 39 -3.62 -1.13 4.82
C GLY A 39 -3.46 -1.43 3.33
N SER A 40 -4.52 -1.17 2.57
CA SER A 40 -4.58 -1.40 1.12
C SER A 40 -4.72 -0.10 0.33
N GLU A 41 -4.64 1.04 1.01
CA GLU A 41 -4.75 2.33 0.35
C GLU A 41 -3.41 2.75 -0.26
N PRO A 42 -3.42 3.48 -1.39
CA PRO A 42 -2.18 3.97 -2.00
C PRO A 42 -1.38 4.91 -1.08
N ALA A 43 -2.02 5.51 -0.08
CA ALA A 43 -1.33 6.27 0.97
C ALA A 43 -0.45 5.38 1.85
N ASP A 44 -0.91 4.18 2.20
CA ASP A 44 -0.18 3.21 3.03
C ASP A 44 1.04 2.65 2.30
N VAL A 45 0.90 2.39 0.99
CA VAL A 45 2.01 1.94 0.13
C VAL A 45 3.11 3.01 0.05
N ARG A 46 2.72 4.29 0.01
CA ARG A 46 3.67 5.39 0.04
C ARG A 46 4.40 5.48 1.38
N THR A 47 3.68 5.37 2.49
CA THR A 47 4.27 5.35 3.83
C THR A 47 5.21 4.16 4.03
N ALA A 48 4.86 2.98 3.53
CA ALA A 48 5.72 1.80 3.58
C ALA A 48 7.01 1.97 2.76
N PHE A 49 6.96 2.68 1.64
CA PHE A 49 8.18 3.03 0.88
C PHE A 49 9.03 4.08 1.60
N GLU A 50 8.42 5.11 2.19
CA GLU A 50 9.13 6.14 2.95
C GLU A 50 9.81 5.56 4.21
N ASN A 51 9.21 4.53 4.83
CA ASN A 51 9.80 3.76 5.93
C ASN A 51 10.85 2.72 5.47
N GLY A 52 11.00 2.55 4.17
CA GLY A 52 11.91 1.57 3.55
C GLY A 52 11.49 0.13 3.80
N ASP A 53 10.21 -0.12 4.02
CA ASP A 53 9.63 -1.45 4.26
C ASP A 53 9.36 -2.20 2.95
N ILE A 54 9.21 -1.44 1.85
CA ILE A 54 9.17 -1.96 0.49
C ILE A 54 10.24 -1.27 -0.37
N SER A 55 10.81 -2.01 -1.32
CA SER A 55 11.76 -1.49 -2.30
C SER A 55 11.06 -0.69 -3.42
N ALA A 56 11.84 0.06 -4.20
CA ALA A 56 11.33 0.83 -5.34
C ALA A 56 10.69 -0.06 -6.43
N ASP A 57 11.20 -1.28 -6.60
CA ASP A 57 10.65 -2.24 -7.57
C ASP A 57 9.30 -2.81 -7.11
N GLU A 58 9.18 -3.09 -5.80
CA GLU A 58 7.93 -3.52 -5.17
C GLU A 58 6.87 -2.41 -5.21
N MET A 59 7.25 -1.16 -4.91
CA MET A 59 6.36 -0.01 -5.05
C MET A 59 5.83 0.14 -6.47
N LYS A 60 6.69 0.01 -7.49
CA LYS A 60 6.27 0.13 -8.89
C LYS A 60 5.27 -0.97 -9.28
N THR A 61 5.51 -2.18 -8.79
CA THR A 61 4.63 -3.33 -9.01
C THR A 61 3.27 -3.14 -8.35
N ILE A 62 3.25 -2.67 -7.10
CA ILE A 62 2.02 -2.41 -6.34
C ILE A 62 1.22 -1.26 -6.98
N SER A 63 1.88 -0.14 -7.31
CA SER A 63 1.23 1.01 -7.95
C SER A 63 0.64 0.64 -9.31
N SER A 64 1.34 -0.16 -10.13
CA SER A 64 0.80 -0.64 -11.41
C SER A 64 -0.41 -1.56 -11.23
N GLY A 65 -0.42 -2.38 -10.17
CA GLY A 65 -1.58 -3.20 -9.82
C GLY A 65 -2.77 -2.35 -9.39
N LEU A 66 -2.53 -1.33 -8.57
CA LEU A 66 -3.56 -0.44 -8.03
C LEU A 66 -4.17 0.47 -9.12
N GLU A 67 -3.36 0.96 -10.05
CA GLU A 67 -3.84 1.68 -11.24
C GLU A 67 -4.77 0.83 -12.10
N LYS A 68 -4.45 -0.45 -12.30
CA LYS A 68 -5.31 -1.38 -13.06
C LYS A 68 -6.63 -1.62 -12.36
N LEU A 69 -6.63 -1.77 -11.03
CA LEU A 69 -7.86 -1.93 -10.25
C LEU A 69 -8.75 -0.68 -10.33
N ARG A 70 -8.15 0.51 -10.19
CA ARG A 70 -8.88 1.78 -10.36
C ARG A 70 -9.42 1.97 -11.79
N ALA A 71 -8.67 1.55 -12.80
CA ALA A 71 -9.14 1.60 -14.19
C ALA A 71 -10.38 0.71 -14.40
N VAL A 72 -10.43 -0.46 -13.75
CA VAL A 72 -11.61 -1.35 -13.78
C VAL A 72 -12.81 -0.69 -13.10
N GLU A 73 -12.62 -0.08 -11.93
CA GLU A 73 -13.68 0.65 -11.21
C GLU A 73 -14.26 1.79 -12.06
N THR A 74 -13.42 2.57 -12.73
CA THR A 74 -13.89 3.64 -13.64
C THR A 74 -14.63 3.10 -14.87
N LEU A 75 -14.27 1.91 -15.36
CA LEU A 75 -14.99 1.28 -16.48
C LEU A 75 -16.40 0.83 -16.07
N GLU A 76 -16.58 0.36 -14.83
CA GLU A 76 -17.90 0.04 -14.30
C GLU A 76 -18.76 1.31 -14.14
N GLU A 77 -18.19 2.40 -13.63
CA GLU A 77 -18.90 3.69 -13.52
C GLU A 77 -19.32 4.24 -14.90
N PHE A 78 -18.45 4.15 -15.91
CA PHE A 78 -18.81 4.54 -17.28
C PHE A 78 -19.90 3.67 -17.88
N ARG A 79 -19.90 2.36 -17.58
CA ARG A 79 -20.94 1.44 -18.04
C ARG A 79 -22.29 1.76 -17.40
N GLU A 80 -22.31 2.11 -16.13
CA GLU A 80 -23.52 2.53 -15.42
C GLU A 80 -24.09 3.82 -16.01
N ARG A 81 -23.24 4.84 -16.23
CA ARG A 81 -23.66 6.08 -16.91
C ARG A 81 -24.16 5.86 -18.34
N LEU A 82 -23.55 4.95 -19.10
CA LEU A 82 -24.03 4.60 -20.43
C LEU A 82 -25.40 3.92 -20.38
N SER A 83 -25.62 3.01 -19.42
CA SER A 83 -26.93 2.38 -19.20
C SER A 83 -28.02 3.40 -18.84
N GLU A 84 -27.71 4.40 -18.02
CA GLU A 84 -28.65 5.48 -17.69
C GLU A 84 -29.01 6.32 -18.92
N ILE A 85 -28.01 6.64 -19.75
CA ILE A 85 -28.22 7.40 -20.99
C ILE A 85 -29.06 6.60 -21.99
N GLU A 86 -28.78 5.31 -22.19
CA GLU A 86 -29.56 4.42 -23.06
C GLU A 86 -31.01 4.29 -22.60
N THR A 87 -31.23 4.17 -21.29
CA THR A 87 -32.57 4.09 -20.70
C THR A 87 -33.36 5.38 -20.94
N THR A 88 -32.70 6.53 -20.78
CA THR A 88 -33.32 7.85 -21.00
C THR A 88 -33.63 8.08 -22.48
N LEU A 89 -32.75 7.66 -23.39
CA LEU A 89 -32.99 7.72 -24.84
C LEU A 89 -34.18 6.86 -25.25
N THR A 90 -34.29 5.65 -24.70
CA THR A 90 -35.38 4.71 -25.00
C THR A 90 -36.73 5.24 -24.49
N GLN A 91 -36.75 5.92 -23.34
CA GLN A 91 -37.93 6.59 -22.81
C GLN A 91 -38.36 7.82 -23.65
N GLN A 92 -37.41 8.51 -24.29
CA GLN A 92 -37.72 9.63 -25.18
C GLN A 92 -38.26 9.20 -26.55
N GLN A 93 -37.86 8.02 -27.05
CA GLN A 93 -38.38 7.48 -28.32
C GLN A 93 -39.77 6.81 -28.20
N SER A 94 -40.25 6.57 -26.97
CA SER A 94 -41.56 5.97 -26.67
C SER A 94 -42.64 7.00 -26.29
N ARG A 95 -42.34 8.29 -26.46
CA ARG A 95 -43.30 9.42 -26.44
C ARG A 95 -43.51 9.96 -27.86
#